data_AF-A0A445IWG4-F1
#
_entry.id   AF-A0A445IWG4-F1
#
_cell.length_a   1.000
_cell.length_b   1.000
_cell.length_c   1.000
_cell.angle_alpha   90.00
_cell.angle_beta   90.00
_cell.angle_gamma   90.00
#
_symmetry.space_group_name_H-M   'P 1'
#
loop_
_entity.id
_entity.type
_entity.pdbx_description
1 polymer ?
#
loop_
_entity_poly.entity_id
_entity_poly.type
_entity_poly.pdbx_seq_one_letter_code
_entity_poly.pdbx_strand_id
1 'polypeptide(L)'
;MNQLPICFSLYRPKEFSVQLERMDKKVTFIEALDQLMPGFDPEISKLAQRVLINPRNIDYHTGVFASKITPARDGKPVTIELIDAKTKEQKDSLEVDAALIATGRAPFTQGLGLENIDVVTQRGFVPVDERMRVLDANGNLVPHLYCIGDANGKMMLAHAASAQGISVVEQVTGRDHVLNHLSIPAACFTHPEISMVGLTEPQAREKAEKEGFEVSVAKTSFKANTKALAENEGEGLAKVIFLYLSLDTVLVQKLIK
;
A
#
# COMPACT_ATOMS: atom_id res chain seq x y z
N MET A 1 -3.31 -29.73 -14.69
CA MET A 1 -2.76 -28.99 -13.52
C MET A 1 -3.46 -27.64 -13.51
N ASN A 2 -4.08 -27.25 -12.39
CA ASN A 2 -4.89 -26.03 -12.27
C ASN A 2 -4.27 -25.07 -11.22
N GLN A 3 -2.96 -24.81 -11.29
CA GLN A 3 -2.27 -23.89 -10.36
C GLN A 3 -1.83 -22.62 -11.11
N LEU A 4 -2.75 -21.66 -11.19
CA LEU A 4 -2.56 -20.35 -11.82
C LEU A 4 -2.15 -19.30 -10.74
N PRO A 5 -1.89 -18.04 -11.09
CA PRO A 5 -0.58 -17.41 -10.85
C PRO A 5 -0.19 -17.13 -9.39
N ILE A 6 1.13 -17.22 -9.15
CA ILE A 6 1.75 -16.69 -7.92
C ILE A 6 1.84 -15.17 -7.99
N CYS A 7 1.35 -14.47 -6.97
CA CYS A 7 1.40 -13.01 -6.90
C CYS A 7 2.37 -12.55 -5.81
N PHE A 8 3.36 -11.75 -6.20
CA PHE A 8 4.28 -11.10 -5.26
C PHE A 8 3.67 -9.81 -4.70
N SER A 9 3.69 -9.63 -3.39
CA SER A 9 2.80 -8.69 -2.70
C SER A 9 3.20 -7.20 -2.76
N LEU A 10 2.21 -6.38 -3.14
CA LEU A 10 1.87 -5.03 -2.65
C LEU A 10 0.34 -4.85 -2.87
N TYR A 11 -0.24 -3.64 -2.72
CA TYR A 11 -1.71 -3.40 -2.71
C TYR A 11 -2.49 -3.98 -3.91
N ARG A 12 -1.99 -3.82 -5.14
CA ARG A 12 -2.72 -4.20 -6.38
C ARG A 12 -2.87 -5.70 -6.69
N PRO A 13 -1.85 -6.58 -6.48
CA PRO A 13 -1.99 -8.00 -6.78
C PRO A 13 -3.13 -8.69 -6.02
N LYS A 14 -3.60 -8.10 -4.91
CA LYS A 14 -4.73 -8.60 -4.12
C LYS A 14 -6.08 -8.36 -4.79
N GLU A 15 -6.18 -7.34 -5.64
CA GLU A 15 -7.38 -7.10 -6.45
C GLU A 15 -7.45 -8.16 -7.57
N PHE A 16 -6.31 -8.38 -8.24
CA PHE A 16 -6.18 -9.34 -9.32
C PHE A 16 -6.41 -10.80 -8.90
N SER A 17 -5.95 -11.18 -7.71
CA SER A 17 -6.17 -12.53 -7.18
C SER A 17 -7.64 -12.86 -6.94
N VAL A 18 -8.45 -11.88 -6.50
CA VAL A 18 -9.89 -12.10 -6.27
C VAL A 18 -10.59 -12.37 -7.61
N GLN A 19 -10.14 -11.74 -8.68
CA GLN A 19 -10.70 -11.95 -10.02
C GLN A 19 -10.28 -13.32 -10.59
N LEU A 20 -9.04 -13.73 -10.38
CA LEU A 20 -8.54 -15.04 -10.83
C LEU A 20 -9.15 -16.21 -10.06
N GLU A 21 -9.36 -16.05 -8.76
CA GLU A 21 -10.00 -17.08 -7.93
C GLU A 21 -11.46 -17.30 -8.33
N ARG A 22 -12.20 -16.24 -8.68
CA ARG A 22 -13.54 -16.35 -9.31
C ARG A 22 -13.55 -17.13 -10.62
N MET A 23 -12.39 -17.40 -11.21
CA MET A 23 -12.21 -18.26 -12.40
C MET A 23 -11.71 -19.66 -12.03
N ASP A 24 -11.95 -20.11 -10.79
CA ASP A 24 -11.58 -21.41 -10.22
C ASP A 24 -10.08 -21.72 -10.28
N LYS A 25 -9.24 -20.69 -10.16
CA LYS A 25 -7.78 -20.84 -10.12
C LYS A 25 -7.28 -20.83 -8.68
N LYS A 26 -6.48 -21.83 -8.31
CA LYS A 26 -5.68 -21.75 -7.08
C LYS A 26 -4.69 -20.59 -7.23
N VAL A 27 -4.58 -19.72 -6.23
CA VAL A 27 -3.63 -18.60 -6.20
C VAL A 27 -2.76 -18.73 -4.95
N THR A 28 -1.46 -18.49 -5.09
CA THR A 28 -0.53 -18.48 -3.95
C THR A 28 0.16 -17.12 -3.84
N PHE A 29 0.08 -16.49 -2.66
CA PHE A 29 0.79 -15.24 -2.36
C PHE A 29 2.17 -15.48 -1.77
N ILE A 30 3.11 -14.62 -2.12
CA ILE A 30 4.45 -14.60 -1.53
C ILE A 30 4.75 -13.19 -1.06
N GLU A 31 5.00 -13.06 0.24
CA GLU A 31 5.23 -11.81 0.93
C GLU A 31 6.49 -11.91 1.79
N ALA A 32 7.37 -10.92 1.64
CA ALA A 32 8.62 -10.84 2.38
C ALA A 32 8.40 -10.46 3.84
N LEU A 33 7.35 -9.69 4.11
CA LEU A 33 7.00 -9.26 5.46
C LEU A 33 6.21 -10.33 6.21
N ASP A 34 6.22 -10.24 7.54
CA ASP A 34 5.56 -11.23 8.40
C ASP A 34 4.02 -11.19 8.27
N GLN A 35 3.47 -10.10 7.75
CA GLN A 35 2.03 -9.88 7.59
C GLN A 35 1.64 -9.53 6.15
N LEU A 36 0.49 -10.05 5.72
CA LEU A 36 -0.19 -9.55 4.54
C LEU A 36 -0.68 -8.12 4.80
N MET A 37 -0.59 -7.25 3.79
CA MET A 37 -1.11 -5.87 3.84
C MET A 37 -0.39 -4.98 4.90
N PRO A 38 0.94 -4.89 4.86
CA PRO A 38 1.75 -4.26 5.91
C PRO A 38 1.56 -2.75 6.10
N GLY A 39 0.91 -2.06 5.16
CA GLY A 39 0.62 -0.63 5.27
C GLY A 39 -0.73 -0.30 5.92
N PHE A 40 -1.61 -1.28 6.09
CA PHE A 40 -2.89 -1.09 6.76
C PHE A 40 -2.76 -1.34 8.28
N ASP A 41 -3.64 -0.71 9.06
CA ASP A 41 -3.83 -1.05 10.48
C ASP A 41 -3.89 -2.57 10.73
N PRO A 42 -3.10 -3.13 11.67
CA PRO A 42 -2.96 -4.57 11.88
C PRO A 42 -4.27 -5.33 12.14
N GLU A 43 -5.23 -4.70 12.84
CA GLU A 43 -6.53 -5.33 13.12
C GLU A 43 -7.31 -5.61 11.83
N ILE A 44 -7.17 -4.71 10.88
CA ILE A 44 -7.87 -4.77 9.60
C ILE A 44 -7.13 -5.72 8.67
N SER A 45 -5.80 -5.73 8.67
CA SER A 45 -5.02 -6.73 7.93
C SER A 45 -5.37 -8.15 8.40
N LYS A 46 -5.57 -8.35 9.71
CA LYS A 46 -6.01 -9.64 10.28
C LYS A 46 -7.45 -10.00 9.88
N LEU A 47 -8.36 -9.04 9.88
CA LEU A 47 -9.74 -9.27 9.43
C LEU A 47 -9.79 -9.57 7.94
N ALA A 48 -9.05 -8.82 7.14
CA ALA A 48 -8.91 -9.02 5.70
C ALA A 48 -8.36 -10.41 5.37
N GLN A 49 -7.33 -10.88 6.09
CA GLN A 49 -6.84 -12.25 5.94
C GLN A 49 -7.96 -13.28 6.22
N ARG A 50 -8.72 -13.10 7.31
CA ARG A 50 -9.82 -14.00 7.66
C ARG A 50 -10.93 -14.02 6.61
N VAL A 51 -11.26 -12.89 6.02
CA VAL A 51 -12.42 -12.76 5.12
C VAL A 51 -12.05 -13.02 3.65
N LEU A 52 -10.86 -12.58 3.22
CA LEU A 52 -10.45 -12.64 1.82
C LEU A 52 -9.62 -13.86 1.48
N ILE A 53 -8.92 -14.45 2.46
CA ILE A 53 -7.96 -15.54 2.21
C ILE A 53 -8.53 -16.86 2.73
N ASN A 54 -8.82 -16.95 4.02
CA ASN A 54 -9.19 -18.22 4.66
C ASN A 54 -10.38 -18.99 4.03
N PRO A 55 -11.48 -18.33 3.57
CA PRO A 55 -12.60 -19.05 2.98
C PRO A 55 -12.40 -19.39 1.49
N ARG A 56 -11.31 -18.92 0.87
CA ARG A 56 -11.06 -19.03 -0.58
C ARG A 56 -9.95 -20.01 -0.88
N ASN A 57 -9.83 -20.43 -2.14
CA ASN A 57 -8.74 -21.28 -2.61
C ASN A 57 -7.43 -20.49 -2.82
N ILE A 58 -7.03 -19.76 -1.77
CA ILE A 58 -5.86 -18.88 -1.76
C ILE A 58 -4.90 -19.37 -0.69
N ASP A 59 -3.68 -19.69 -1.13
CA ASP A 59 -2.56 -20.05 -0.29
C ASP A 59 -1.62 -18.84 -0.10
N TYR A 60 -0.79 -18.84 0.93
CA TYR A 60 0.18 -17.75 1.13
C TYR A 60 1.41 -18.16 1.93
N HIS A 61 2.55 -17.56 1.58
CA HIS A 61 3.80 -17.64 2.33
C HIS A 61 4.23 -16.22 2.72
N THR A 62 4.27 -15.94 4.02
CA THR A 62 4.82 -14.70 4.59
C THR A 62 6.22 -14.93 5.15
N GLY A 63 6.97 -13.84 5.35
CA GLY A 63 8.34 -13.91 5.85
C GLY A 63 9.31 -14.61 4.89
N VAL A 64 9.04 -14.57 3.58
CA VAL A 64 9.86 -15.24 2.55
C VAL A 64 10.13 -14.36 1.34
N PHE A 65 11.32 -14.46 0.76
CA PHE A 65 11.59 -13.90 -0.56
C PHE A 65 11.53 -14.99 -1.62
N ALA A 66 10.99 -14.68 -2.79
CA ALA A 66 11.39 -15.42 -3.98
C ALA A 66 12.77 -14.95 -4.42
N SER A 67 13.78 -15.77 -4.18
CA SER A 67 15.16 -15.48 -4.56
C SER A 67 15.37 -15.62 -6.06
N LYS A 68 14.66 -16.56 -6.70
CA LYS A 68 14.83 -16.87 -8.11
C LYS A 68 13.53 -17.40 -8.72
N ILE A 69 13.24 -16.92 -9.92
CA ILE A 69 12.11 -17.36 -10.74
C ILE A 69 12.67 -17.89 -12.05
N THR A 70 12.40 -19.15 -12.34
CA THR A 70 12.75 -19.80 -13.61
C THR A 70 11.50 -19.85 -14.49
N PRO A 71 11.45 -19.13 -15.62
CA PRO A 71 10.29 -19.12 -16.50
C PRO A 71 9.96 -20.51 -17.08
N ALA A 72 8.69 -20.73 -17.38
CA ALA A 72 8.22 -21.93 -18.06
C ALA A 72 8.88 -22.04 -19.45
N ARG A 73 9.49 -23.19 -19.74
CA ARG A 73 10.18 -23.47 -21.01
C ARG A 73 10.13 -24.96 -21.32
N ASP A 74 9.97 -25.29 -22.61
CA ASP A 74 10.01 -26.68 -23.12
C ASP A 74 9.05 -27.64 -22.37
N GLY A 75 7.85 -27.15 -22.03
CA GLY A 75 6.83 -27.93 -21.30
C GLY A 75 7.01 -28.00 -19.78
N LYS A 76 8.04 -27.35 -19.22
CA LYS A 76 8.25 -27.24 -17.76
C LYS A 76 7.45 -26.08 -17.15
N PRO A 77 6.93 -26.22 -15.92
CA PRO A 77 6.25 -25.13 -15.21
C PRO A 77 7.22 -24.01 -14.82
N VAL A 78 6.69 -22.89 -14.36
CA VAL A 78 7.48 -21.84 -13.69
C VAL A 78 7.94 -22.37 -12.34
N THR A 79 9.24 -22.31 -12.04
CA THR A 79 9.79 -22.70 -10.74
C THR A 79 10.20 -21.47 -9.95
N ILE A 80 9.83 -21.41 -8.68
CA ILE A 80 10.15 -20.30 -7.77
C ILE A 80 10.87 -20.84 -6.54
N GLU A 81 12.09 -20.38 -6.31
CA GLU A 81 12.87 -20.71 -5.13
C GLU A 81 12.55 -19.71 -4.01
N LEU A 82 12.18 -20.21 -2.83
CA LEU A 82 11.84 -19.41 -1.66
C LEU A 82 12.95 -19.47 -0.63
N ILE A 83 13.36 -18.31 -0.13
CA ILE A 83 14.29 -18.17 0.98
C ILE A 83 13.61 -17.49 2.16
N ASP A 84 14.02 -17.83 3.38
CA ASP A 84 13.55 -17.14 4.58
C ASP A 84 13.99 -15.67 4.56
N ALA A 85 13.07 -14.76 4.89
CA ALA A 85 13.36 -13.33 4.83
C ALA A 85 14.45 -12.89 5.82
N LYS A 86 14.56 -13.58 6.96
CA LYS A 86 15.48 -13.27 8.05
C LYS A 86 16.80 -14.01 7.90
N THR A 87 16.78 -15.33 7.68
CA THR A 87 18.02 -16.12 7.62
C THR A 87 18.67 -16.18 6.24
N LYS A 88 17.92 -15.83 5.18
CA LYS A 88 18.32 -15.99 3.77
C LYS A 88 18.58 -17.44 3.35
N GLU A 89 18.23 -18.41 4.18
CA GLU A 89 18.37 -19.83 3.86
C GLU A 89 17.23 -20.30 2.97
N GLN A 90 17.51 -21.31 2.15
CA GLN A 90 16.49 -21.94 1.30
C GLN A 90 15.42 -22.58 2.18
N LYS A 91 14.17 -22.22 1.92
CA LYS A 91 13.01 -22.68 2.69
C LYS A 91 12.16 -23.65 1.90
N ASP A 92 11.89 -23.34 0.64
CA ASP A 92 10.99 -24.14 -0.20
C ASP A 92 11.19 -23.86 -1.70
N SER A 93 10.53 -24.63 -2.56
CA SER A 93 10.41 -24.36 -4.00
C SER A 93 9.00 -24.66 -4.49
N LEU A 94 8.45 -23.77 -5.31
CA LEU A 94 7.11 -23.88 -5.87
C LEU A 94 7.16 -24.07 -7.38
N GLU A 95 6.28 -24.92 -7.91
CA GLU A 95 6.03 -25.06 -9.36
C GLU A 95 4.63 -24.57 -9.68
N VAL A 96 4.50 -23.65 -10.65
CA VAL A 96 3.21 -23.05 -11.04
C VAL A 96 3.10 -22.82 -12.55
N ASP A 97 1.88 -22.66 -13.02
CA ASP A 97 1.60 -22.44 -14.44
C ASP A 97 2.01 -21.02 -14.88
N ALA A 98 1.94 -20.04 -13.97
CA ALA A 98 2.27 -18.64 -14.24
C ALA A 98 2.72 -17.89 -12.97
N ALA A 99 3.46 -16.79 -13.13
CA ALA A 99 3.83 -15.89 -12.04
C ALA A 99 3.54 -14.43 -12.40
N LEU A 100 2.87 -13.72 -11.50
CA LEU A 100 2.64 -12.27 -11.55
C LEU A 100 3.57 -11.56 -10.56
N ILE A 101 4.54 -10.82 -11.10
CA ILE A 101 5.48 -10.05 -10.31
C ILE A 101 4.89 -8.67 -10.02
N ALA A 102 4.51 -8.45 -8.76
CA ALA A 102 3.89 -7.21 -8.30
C ALA A 102 4.49 -6.72 -6.97
N THR A 103 5.82 -6.80 -6.85
CA THR A 103 6.64 -6.39 -5.69
C THR A 103 6.76 -4.88 -5.49
N GLY A 104 6.12 -4.07 -6.34
CA GLY A 104 6.08 -2.62 -6.19
C GLY A 104 6.19 -1.85 -7.49
N ARG A 105 6.50 -0.56 -7.35
CA ARG A 105 6.64 0.39 -8.45
C ARG A 105 7.95 1.15 -8.26
N ALA A 106 8.65 1.39 -9.36
CA ALA A 106 9.79 2.29 -9.41
C ALA A 106 9.39 3.55 -10.21
N PRO A 107 9.93 4.72 -9.86
CA PRO A 107 9.66 5.95 -10.58
C PRO A 107 10.35 5.91 -11.96
N PHE A 108 9.73 6.53 -12.96
CA PHE A 108 10.31 6.69 -14.29
C PHE A 108 10.90 8.11 -14.43
N THR A 109 12.14 8.27 -13.97
CA THR A 109 12.84 9.56 -13.88
C THR A 109 14.16 9.59 -14.66
N GLN A 110 14.58 8.45 -15.21
CA GLN A 110 15.76 8.34 -16.06
C GLN A 110 15.53 9.08 -17.38
N GLY A 111 16.55 9.81 -17.85
CA GLY A 111 16.49 10.57 -19.10
C GLY A 111 15.74 11.91 -19.01
N LEU A 112 15.37 12.36 -17.80
CA LEU A 112 14.77 13.69 -17.60
C LEU A 112 15.79 14.85 -17.59
N GLY A 113 17.09 14.56 -17.66
CA GLY A 113 18.14 15.58 -17.63
C GLY A 113 18.33 16.24 -16.26
N LEU A 114 17.99 15.53 -15.17
CA LEU A 114 18.11 16.00 -13.79
C LEU A 114 19.57 16.33 -13.41
N GLU A 115 20.51 15.64 -14.02
CA GLU A 115 21.94 15.87 -13.89
C GLU A 115 22.38 17.26 -14.38
N ASN A 116 21.65 17.86 -15.33
CA ASN A 116 21.99 19.18 -15.87
C ASN A 116 21.62 20.33 -14.90
N ILE A 117 20.85 20.02 -13.87
CA ILE A 117 20.34 20.96 -12.86
C ILE A 117 20.73 20.53 -11.44
N ASP A 118 21.77 19.69 -11.32
CA ASP A 118 22.32 19.19 -10.04
C ASP A 118 21.30 18.45 -9.14
N VAL A 119 20.30 17.79 -9.73
CA VAL A 119 19.30 17.01 -8.98
C VAL A 119 19.70 15.55 -8.93
N VAL A 120 19.95 15.04 -7.73
CA VAL A 120 20.32 13.63 -7.48
C VAL A 120 19.11 12.86 -6.96
N THR A 121 18.66 11.86 -7.71
CA THR A 121 17.55 11.01 -7.28
C THR A 121 17.92 10.07 -6.13
N GLN A 122 16.97 9.80 -5.23
CA GLN A 122 17.12 8.82 -4.15
C GLN A 122 16.32 7.57 -4.49
N ARG A 123 17.01 6.45 -4.80
CA ARG A 123 16.37 5.22 -5.32
C ARG A 123 15.49 5.49 -6.56
N GLY A 124 15.89 6.44 -7.39
CA GLY A 124 15.15 6.91 -8.57
C GLY A 124 14.10 7.99 -8.30
N PHE A 125 13.74 8.27 -7.04
CA PHE A 125 12.76 9.31 -6.74
C PHE A 125 13.40 10.71 -6.73
N VAL A 126 12.68 11.70 -7.26
CA VAL A 126 13.12 13.11 -7.24
C VAL A 126 12.88 13.69 -5.84
N PRO A 127 13.93 14.17 -5.15
CA PRO A 127 13.77 14.78 -3.83
C PRO A 127 12.93 16.05 -3.91
N VAL A 128 11.95 16.16 -3.03
CA VAL A 128 11.10 17.36 -2.91
C VAL A 128 10.84 17.71 -1.45
N ASP A 129 10.58 18.99 -1.21
CA ASP A 129 10.07 19.45 0.09
C ASP A 129 8.55 19.19 0.25
N GLU A 130 7.95 19.72 1.32
CA GLU A 130 6.50 19.59 1.57
C GLU A 130 5.62 20.30 0.54
N ARG A 131 6.19 21.27 -0.18
CA ARG A 131 5.54 22.07 -1.21
C ARG A 131 5.72 21.50 -2.61
N MET A 132 6.29 20.30 -2.70
CA MET A 132 6.63 19.58 -3.94
C MET A 132 7.70 20.28 -4.80
N ARG A 133 8.47 21.22 -4.23
CA ARG A 133 9.58 21.90 -4.91
C ARG A 133 10.78 20.97 -4.94
N VAL A 134 11.47 20.89 -6.08
CA VAL A 134 12.61 20.00 -6.26
C VAL A 134 13.83 20.50 -5.50
N LEU A 135 14.56 19.57 -4.88
CA LEU A 135 15.81 19.81 -4.18
C LEU A 135 17.01 19.33 -5.00
N ASP A 136 18.06 20.14 -5.05
CA ASP A 136 19.35 19.77 -5.64
C ASP A 136 20.17 18.84 -4.71
N ALA A 137 21.37 18.45 -5.16
CA ALA A 137 22.30 17.58 -4.43
C ALA A 137 22.73 18.16 -3.05
N ASN A 138 22.67 19.48 -2.90
CA ASN A 138 23.05 20.22 -1.69
C ASN A 138 21.85 20.53 -0.78
N GLY A 139 20.64 20.15 -1.18
CA GLY A 139 19.40 20.42 -0.46
C GLY A 139 18.81 21.81 -0.70
N ASN A 140 19.28 22.55 -1.71
CA ASN A 140 18.69 23.83 -2.09
C ASN A 140 17.52 23.65 -3.05
N LEU A 141 16.61 24.61 -3.05
CA LEU A 141 15.47 24.64 -3.97
C LEU A 141 15.94 24.94 -5.39
N VAL A 142 15.57 24.08 -6.34
CA VAL A 142 15.73 24.38 -7.76
C VAL A 142 14.64 25.37 -8.19
N PRO A 143 14.99 26.56 -8.71
CA PRO A 143 14.01 27.58 -9.05
C PRO A 143 12.98 27.09 -10.07
N HIS A 144 11.70 27.37 -9.80
CA HIS A 144 10.57 27.08 -10.69
C HIS A 144 10.37 25.61 -11.05
N LEU A 145 11.01 24.67 -10.33
CA LEU A 145 10.89 23.25 -10.59
C LEU A 145 10.14 22.53 -9.47
N TYR A 146 9.14 21.74 -9.87
CA TYR A 146 8.29 20.96 -8.99
C TYR A 146 8.20 19.51 -9.47
N CYS A 147 8.01 18.57 -8.54
CA CYS A 147 7.81 17.16 -8.88
C CYS A 147 6.65 16.57 -8.08
N ILE A 148 5.65 16.02 -8.78
CA ILE A 148 4.42 15.46 -8.21
C ILE A 148 4.26 13.98 -8.55
N GLY A 149 3.36 13.31 -7.84
CA GLY A 149 2.96 11.93 -8.07
C GLY A 149 4.08 10.92 -7.80
N ASP A 150 4.00 9.78 -8.49
CA ASP A 150 4.89 8.64 -8.26
C ASP A 150 6.39 8.99 -8.41
N ALA A 151 6.74 10.03 -9.16
CA ALA A 151 8.12 10.44 -9.38
C ALA A 151 8.83 10.96 -8.12
N ASN A 152 8.09 11.54 -7.15
CA ASN A 152 8.67 11.99 -5.88
C ASN A 152 8.62 10.93 -4.77
N GLY A 153 7.86 9.85 -4.97
CA GLY A 153 7.78 8.73 -4.04
C GLY A 153 7.07 8.98 -2.71
N LYS A 154 6.51 10.19 -2.47
CA LYS A 154 5.80 10.49 -1.21
C LYS A 154 4.54 9.64 -1.05
N MET A 155 3.76 9.47 -2.12
CA MET A 155 2.59 8.61 -2.13
C MET A 155 2.22 8.22 -3.57
N MET A 156 2.32 6.94 -3.90
CA MET A 156 2.09 6.42 -5.26
C MET A 156 0.61 6.08 -5.51
N LEU A 157 -0.26 7.09 -5.37
CA LEU A 157 -1.71 7.00 -5.59
C LEU A 157 -2.14 8.08 -6.59
N ALA A 158 -3.06 7.74 -7.49
CA ALA A 158 -3.50 8.64 -8.55
C ALA A 158 -4.10 9.95 -8.00
N HIS A 159 -4.99 9.86 -7.01
CA HIS A 159 -5.59 11.03 -6.36
C HIS A 159 -4.59 11.80 -5.50
N ALA A 160 -3.53 11.17 -4.99
CA ALA A 160 -2.42 11.88 -4.35
C ALA A 160 -1.64 12.73 -5.36
N ALA A 161 -1.36 12.18 -6.55
CA ALA A 161 -0.71 12.93 -7.63
C ALA A 161 -1.54 14.14 -8.08
N SER A 162 -2.86 13.95 -8.25
CA SER A 162 -3.79 15.04 -8.58
C SER A 162 -3.81 16.13 -7.49
N ALA A 163 -3.90 15.73 -6.22
CA ALA A 163 -3.90 16.68 -5.09
C ALA A 163 -2.58 17.45 -4.97
N GLN A 164 -1.44 16.77 -5.20
CA GLN A 164 -0.14 17.43 -5.27
C GLN A 164 -0.07 18.43 -6.43
N GLY A 165 -0.59 18.08 -7.61
CA GLY A 165 -0.67 18.99 -8.75
C GLY A 165 -1.50 20.24 -8.47
N ILE A 166 -2.68 20.07 -7.85
CA ILE A 166 -3.54 21.19 -7.42
C ILE A 166 -2.78 22.10 -6.42
N SER A 167 -2.14 21.52 -5.40
CA SER A 167 -1.35 22.26 -4.43
C SER A 167 -0.19 23.04 -5.08
N VAL A 168 0.51 22.45 -6.06
CA VAL A 168 1.56 23.15 -6.80
C VAL A 168 1.00 24.32 -7.60
N VAL A 169 -0.09 24.12 -8.34
CA VAL A 169 -0.71 25.20 -9.15
C VAL A 169 -1.17 26.35 -8.27
N GLU A 170 -1.83 26.06 -7.15
CA GLU A 170 -2.29 27.09 -6.21
C GLU A 170 -1.12 27.92 -5.67
N GLN A 171 -0.03 27.27 -5.26
CA GLN A 171 1.19 27.94 -4.83
C GLN A 171 1.82 28.82 -5.92
N VAL A 172 1.91 28.32 -7.15
CA VAL A 172 2.44 29.10 -8.29
C VAL A 172 1.56 30.32 -8.60
N THR A 173 0.24 30.22 -8.36
CA THR A 173 -0.70 31.35 -8.52
C THR A 173 -0.81 32.26 -7.29
N GLY A 174 0.06 32.09 -6.29
CA GLY A 174 0.12 32.95 -5.10
C GLY A 174 -0.86 32.59 -3.98
N ARG A 175 -1.50 31.41 -4.03
CA ARG A 175 -2.32 30.88 -2.94
C ARG A 175 -1.49 29.93 -2.11
N ASP A 176 -1.39 30.19 -0.81
CA ASP A 176 -0.65 29.30 0.07
C ASP A 176 -1.44 28.00 0.31
N HIS A 177 -0.96 26.89 -0.25
CA HIS A 177 -1.54 25.57 -0.05
C HIS A 177 -0.45 24.50 0.03
N VAL A 178 -0.30 23.91 1.22
CA VAL A 178 0.51 22.72 1.45
C VAL A 178 -0.42 21.53 1.62
N LEU A 179 -0.25 20.50 0.78
CA LEU A 179 -1.07 19.29 0.85
C LEU A 179 -0.83 18.55 2.18
N ASN A 180 -1.90 18.26 2.92
CA ASN A 180 -1.84 17.32 4.04
C ASN A 180 -1.93 15.87 3.53
N HIS A 181 -0.79 15.18 3.39
CA HIS A 181 -0.75 13.79 2.95
C HIS A 181 -1.46 12.81 3.90
N LEU A 182 -1.66 13.16 5.18
CA LEU A 182 -2.43 12.33 6.12
C LEU A 182 -3.93 12.29 5.76
N SER A 183 -4.43 13.30 5.04
CA SER A 183 -5.82 13.36 4.57
C SER A 183 -6.04 12.63 3.24
N ILE A 184 -5.00 12.01 2.67
CA ILE A 184 -5.14 11.22 1.45
C ILE A 184 -5.59 9.79 1.81
N PRO A 185 -6.75 9.33 1.32
CA PRO A 185 -7.20 7.97 1.59
C PRO A 185 -6.38 6.95 0.80
N ALA A 186 -6.26 5.74 1.33
CA ALA A 186 -5.76 4.57 0.63
C ALA A 186 -6.87 3.51 0.59
N ALA A 187 -7.01 2.83 -0.55
CA ALA A 187 -7.99 1.78 -0.74
C ALA A 187 -7.36 0.57 -1.44
N CYS A 188 -7.92 -0.59 -1.16
CA CYS A 188 -7.69 -1.84 -1.88
C CYS A 188 -9.07 -2.35 -2.29
N PHE A 189 -9.29 -2.47 -3.60
CA PHE A 189 -10.58 -2.79 -4.21
C PHE A 189 -10.81 -4.32 -4.25
N THR A 190 -10.58 -4.98 -3.12
CA THR A 190 -11.01 -6.37 -2.90
C THR A 190 -12.51 -6.43 -2.64
N HIS A 191 -13.05 -7.63 -2.43
CA HIS A 191 -14.43 -7.80 -1.99
C HIS A 191 -14.47 -8.69 -0.75
N PRO A 192 -14.73 -8.14 0.47
CA PRO A 192 -14.97 -6.72 0.75
C PRO A 192 -13.76 -5.82 0.45
N GLU A 193 -14.03 -4.56 0.13
CA GLU A 193 -13.08 -3.48 -0.04
C GLU A 193 -12.43 -3.13 1.29
N ILE A 194 -11.20 -2.63 1.24
CA ILE A 194 -10.47 -2.19 2.42
C ILE A 194 -10.01 -0.76 2.18
N SER A 195 -10.33 0.16 3.09
CA SER A 195 -9.92 1.55 2.98
C SER A 195 -9.45 2.11 4.32
N MET A 196 -8.61 3.15 4.25
CA MET A 196 -8.16 3.91 5.41
C MET A 196 -7.79 5.34 4.99
N VAL A 197 -7.84 6.27 5.93
CA VAL A 197 -7.26 7.60 5.77
C VAL A 197 -6.62 8.01 7.09
N GLY A 198 -5.44 8.63 7.06
CA GLY A 198 -4.69 9.03 8.25
C GLY A 198 -3.85 7.93 8.88
N LEU A 199 -3.65 8.02 10.20
CA LEU A 199 -2.73 7.18 10.96
C LEU A 199 -3.34 5.81 11.31
N THR A 200 -2.54 4.75 11.25
CA THR A 200 -2.90 3.47 11.88
C THR A 200 -2.90 3.59 13.41
N GLU A 201 -3.57 2.68 14.12
CA GLU A 201 -3.59 2.71 15.59
C GLU A 201 -2.18 2.68 16.21
N PRO A 202 -1.22 1.84 15.75
CA PRO A 202 0.15 1.90 16.25
C PRO A 202 0.82 3.26 16.02
N GLN A 203 0.67 3.84 14.83
CA GLN A 203 1.25 5.17 14.51
C GLN A 203 0.59 6.28 15.34
N ALA A 204 -0.72 6.20 15.56
CA ALA A 204 -1.47 7.15 16.38
C ALA A 204 -0.99 7.09 17.85
N ARG A 205 -0.77 5.90 18.38
CA ARG A 205 -0.20 5.71 19.74
C ARG A 205 1.23 6.23 19.85
N GLU A 206 2.09 5.91 18.88
CA GLU A 206 3.46 6.44 18.85
C GLU A 206 3.49 7.97 18.79
N LYS A 207 2.62 8.57 17.97
CA LYS A 207 2.48 10.03 17.89
C LYS A 207 1.99 10.61 19.21
N ALA A 208 0.99 9.97 19.83
CA ALA A 208 0.42 10.40 21.09
C ALA A 208 1.44 10.37 22.24
N GLU A 209 2.29 9.35 22.29
CA GLU A 209 3.39 9.26 23.26
C GLU A 209 4.42 10.39 23.09
N LYS A 210 4.73 10.77 21.85
CA LYS A 210 5.71 11.82 21.55
C LYS A 210 5.18 13.23 21.81
N GLU A 211 3.92 13.47 21.50
CA GLU A 211 3.33 14.80 21.48
C GLU A 211 2.33 15.06 22.64
N GLY A 212 2.11 14.06 23.51
CA GLY A 212 1.28 14.19 24.71
C GLY A 212 -0.23 14.13 24.44
N PHE A 213 -0.67 13.42 23.39
CA PHE A 213 -2.09 13.21 23.11
C PHE A 213 -2.66 12.02 23.89
N GLU A 214 -3.97 12.02 24.09
CA GLU A 214 -4.71 10.80 24.43
C GLU A 214 -5.29 10.14 23.18
N VAL A 215 -5.23 8.79 23.12
CA VAL A 215 -5.79 8.00 22.01
C VAL A 215 -7.09 7.33 22.43
N SER A 216 -8.17 7.60 21.70
CA SER A 216 -9.42 6.84 21.81
C SER A 216 -9.74 6.11 20.51
N VAL A 217 -10.36 4.94 20.60
CA VAL A 217 -10.70 4.10 19.45
C VAL A 217 -12.17 3.68 19.55
N ALA A 218 -12.96 4.02 18.55
CA ALA A 218 -14.33 3.55 18.39
C ALA A 218 -14.42 2.53 17.25
N LYS A 219 -15.20 1.47 17.43
CA LYS A 219 -15.36 0.40 16.44
C LYS A 219 -16.82 -0.01 16.35
N THR A 220 -17.26 -0.39 15.16
CA THR A 220 -18.57 -1.00 14.94
C THR A 220 -18.48 -2.08 13.86
N SER A 221 -19.22 -3.18 14.04
CA SER A 221 -19.25 -4.28 13.09
C SER A 221 -20.41 -4.10 12.12
N PHE A 222 -20.20 -4.48 10.86
CA PHE A 222 -21.26 -4.46 9.85
C PHE A 222 -22.31 -5.55 10.07
N LYS A 223 -22.03 -6.56 10.91
CA LYS A 223 -23.03 -7.51 11.39
C LYS A 223 -24.14 -6.86 12.22
N ALA A 224 -23.88 -5.68 12.80
CA ALA A 224 -24.89 -4.89 13.51
C ALA A 224 -25.58 -3.85 12.61
N ASN A 225 -25.21 -3.75 11.33
CA ASN A 225 -25.79 -2.81 10.39
C ASN A 225 -26.88 -3.49 9.55
N THR A 226 -28.13 -3.08 9.73
CA THR A 226 -29.29 -3.68 9.04
C THR A 226 -29.22 -3.56 7.53
N LYS A 227 -28.66 -2.46 6.99
CA LYS A 227 -28.44 -2.31 5.56
C LYS A 227 -27.39 -3.29 5.05
N ALA A 228 -26.27 -3.45 5.76
CA ALA A 228 -25.23 -4.41 5.38
C ALA A 228 -25.77 -5.86 5.41
N LEU A 229 -26.57 -6.22 6.41
CA LEU A 229 -27.24 -7.50 6.46
C LEU A 229 -28.22 -7.70 5.29
N ALA A 230 -29.00 -6.69 4.94
CA ALA A 230 -29.94 -6.76 3.82
C ALA A 230 -29.25 -6.97 2.47
N GLU A 231 -28.01 -6.48 2.32
CA GLU A 231 -27.19 -6.66 1.10
C GLU A 231 -26.30 -7.92 1.15
N ASN A 232 -26.35 -8.71 2.24
CA ASN A 232 -25.43 -9.82 2.51
C ASN A 232 -23.94 -9.40 2.58
N GLU A 233 -23.66 -8.14 2.93
CA GLU A 233 -22.31 -7.55 3.09
C GLU A 233 -21.98 -7.31 4.58
N GLY A 234 -22.39 -8.23 5.46
CA GLY A 234 -22.19 -8.09 6.92
C GLY A 234 -20.74 -8.32 7.40
N GLU A 235 -19.86 -8.83 6.54
CA GLU A 235 -18.47 -9.14 6.88
C GLU A 235 -17.59 -7.88 6.80
N GLY A 236 -17.42 -7.20 7.93
CA GLY A 236 -16.60 -5.99 7.98
C GLY A 236 -16.69 -5.28 9.32
N LEU A 237 -15.88 -4.23 9.43
CA LEU A 237 -15.96 -3.29 10.54
C LEU A 237 -15.58 -1.88 10.08
N ALA A 238 -16.13 -0.89 10.77
CA ALA A 238 -15.64 0.47 10.75
C ALA A 238 -14.87 0.74 12.05
N LYS A 239 -13.70 1.36 11.92
CA LYS A 239 -12.84 1.76 13.03
C LYS A 239 -12.49 3.24 12.88
N VAL A 240 -12.62 3.98 13.97
CA VAL A 240 -12.26 5.39 14.05
C VAL A 240 -11.29 5.58 15.19
N ILE A 241 -10.18 6.28 14.92
CA ILE A 241 -9.17 6.62 15.91
C ILE A 241 -9.22 8.14 16.11
N PHE A 242 -9.21 8.55 17.37
CA PHE A 242 -9.22 9.93 17.81
C PHE A 242 -7.95 10.23 18.60
N LEU A 243 -7.30 11.34 18.28
CA LEU A 243 -6.21 11.93 19.07
C LEU A 243 -6.72 13.22 19.71
N TYR A 244 -6.51 13.39 21.02
CA TYR A 244 -6.93 14.59 21.76
C TYR A 244 -5.73 15.33 22.37
N LEU A 245 -5.55 16.59 22.00
CA LEU A 245 -4.83 17.60 22.79
C LEU A 245 -5.90 18.63 23.13
N SER A 246 -6.46 18.60 24.35
CA SER A 246 -7.47 19.57 24.79
C SER A 246 -8.40 20.09 23.66
N LEU A 247 -9.41 19.29 23.29
CA LEU A 247 -10.50 19.58 22.34
C LEU A 247 -10.27 19.50 20.81
N ASP A 248 -9.04 19.39 20.30
CA ASP A 248 -8.85 19.21 18.84
C ASP A 248 -8.78 17.72 18.43
N THR A 249 -9.63 17.32 17.47
CA THR A 249 -9.83 15.92 17.06
C THR A 249 -9.15 15.63 15.72
N VAL A 250 -8.23 14.67 15.68
CA VAL A 250 -7.76 14.06 14.42
C VAL A 250 -8.56 12.78 14.15
N LEU A 251 -9.38 12.78 13.10
CA LEU A 251 -10.17 11.62 12.65
C LEU A 251 -9.36 10.76 11.68
N VAL A 252 -9.18 9.48 12.02
CA VAL A 252 -8.77 8.43 11.07
C VAL A 252 -9.97 7.53 10.88
N GLN A 253 -10.61 7.58 9.70
CA GLN A 253 -11.71 6.69 9.35
C GLN A 253 -11.17 5.47 8.59
N LYS A 254 -11.56 4.28 9.05
CA LYS A 254 -11.21 3.02 8.43
C LYS A 254 -12.48 2.23 8.16
N LEU A 255 -12.70 1.88 6.89
CA LEU A 255 -13.88 1.16 6.41
C LEU A 255 -13.41 -0.10 5.69
N ILE A 256 -13.82 -1.27 6.18
CA ILE A 256 -13.87 -2.48 5.36
C ILE A 256 -15.32 -2.58 4.91
N LYS A 257 -15.60 -2.53 3.60
CA LYS A 257 -16.94 -2.66 3.04
C LYS A 257 -17.05 -3.88 2.16
#